data_AF-A0A4Y2W2U8-F1
#
_entry.id   AF-A0A4Y2W2U8-F1
#
_cell.length_a   1.000
_cell.length_b   1.000
_cell.length_c   1.000
_cell.angle_alpha   90.00
_cell.angle_beta   90.00
_cell.angle_gamma   90.00
#
_symmetry.space_group_name_H-M   'P 1'
#
loop_
_entity.id
_entity.type
_entity.pdbx_description
1 polymer ?
#
loop_
_entity_poly.entity_id
_entity_poly.type
_entity_poly.pdbx_seq_one_letter_code
_entity_poly.pdbx_strand_id
1 'polypeptide(L)'
;MERFGIENFIKDITHLLDAPTSSASSRNPILGIVIISAALITPGFHEAVGDTIALSVATPKHLASVGLLYELTEDDENDINTLMHTALDKIAFVPFGYMIDSWRWKVFDCSIKREERNSKWWELRLKYQGLCPPVRRSDDDLDAAAKYHVAADVPYIRYFVSYIIQFQFHKALCDAAGYEGPLHKCDIYQNKKAGQLLSDMLSLGSSVHWREAMK
;
A
#
# COMPACT_ATOMS: atom_id res chain seq x y z
N MET A 1 -23.54 -0.32 -2.33
CA MET A 1 -22.50 -0.39 -1.29
C MET A 1 -22.38 -1.80 -0.68
N GLU A 2 -23.48 -2.52 -0.39
CA GLU A 2 -23.41 -3.94 0.06
C GLU A 2 -22.92 -4.94 -1.00
N ARG A 3 -23.12 -4.64 -2.30
CA ARG A 3 -22.86 -5.58 -3.40
C ARG A 3 -21.40 -5.92 -3.68
N PHE A 4 -20.45 -5.17 -3.10
CA PHE A 4 -19.01 -5.35 -3.33
C PHE A 4 -18.25 -5.82 -2.08
N GLY A 5 -18.94 -6.14 -0.96
CA GLY A 5 -18.28 -6.64 0.24
C GLY A 5 -17.29 -5.68 0.90
N ILE A 6 -17.28 -4.39 0.51
CA ILE A 6 -16.33 -3.38 0.97
C ILE A 6 -16.45 -3.12 2.47
N GLU A 7 -17.64 -3.25 3.07
CA GLU A 7 -17.80 -3.11 4.52
C GLU A 7 -17.18 -4.25 5.32
N ASN A 8 -17.30 -5.49 4.83
CA ASN A 8 -16.63 -6.64 5.43
C ASN A 8 -15.12 -6.55 5.23
N PHE A 9 -14.69 -6.06 4.07
CA PHE A 9 -13.30 -5.74 3.79
C PHE A 9 -12.75 -4.72 4.79
N ILE A 10 -13.42 -3.58 5.02
CA ILE A 10 -12.99 -2.55 5.96
C ILE A 10 -12.89 -3.06 7.41
N LYS A 11 -13.82 -3.92 7.84
CA LYS A 11 -13.76 -4.56 9.17
C LYS A 11 -12.56 -5.51 9.30
N ASP A 12 -12.27 -6.30 8.27
CA ASP A 12 -11.12 -7.20 8.24
C ASP A 12 -9.78 -6.42 8.30
N ILE A 13 -9.70 -5.24 7.67
CA ILE A 13 -8.49 -4.37 7.70
C ILE A 13 -8.15 -3.92 9.11
N THR A 14 -9.15 -3.55 9.91
CA THR A 14 -8.93 -2.97 11.24
C THR A 14 -8.30 -4.00 12.18
N HIS A 15 -8.70 -5.27 12.07
CA HIS A 15 -8.12 -6.38 12.84
C HIS A 15 -6.69 -6.73 12.40
N LEU A 16 -6.34 -6.55 11.12
CA LEU A 16 -5.01 -6.87 10.60
C LEU A 16 -3.94 -5.85 10.99
N LEU A 17 -4.32 -4.58 11.16
CA LEU A 17 -3.42 -3.52 11.65
C LEU A 17 -3.05 -3.70 13.14
N ASP A 18 -3.80 -4.52 13.87
CA ASP A 18 -3.62 -4.77 15.30
C ASP A 18 -2.96 -6.14 15.60
N ALA A 19 -2.52 -6.88 14.57
CA ALA A 19 -1.84 -8.15 14.76
C ALA A 19 -0.42 -7.94 15.33
N PRO A 20 -0.04 -8.61 16.44
CA PRO A 20 1.27 -8.47 17.03
C PRO A 20 2.36 -9.01 16.09
N THR A 21 3.34 -8.18 15.76
CA THR A 21 4.57 -8.63 15.11
C THR A 21 5.31 -9.53 16.09
N SER A 22 5.46 -10.83 15.77
CA SER A 22 6.23 -11.76 16.57
C SER A 22 7.69 -11.30 16.64
N SER A 23 8.11 -10.78 17.80
CA SER A 23 9.51 -10.49 18.07
C SER A 23 10.26 -11.79 18.33
N ALA A 24 11.00 -12.27 17.33
CA ALA A 24 12.00 -13.30 17.54
C ALA A 24 13.18 -12.69 18.32
N SER A 25 13.11 -12.75 19.64
CA SER A 25 14.20 -12.40 20.56
C SER A 25 15.28 -13.48 20.52
N SER A 26 16.31 -13.30 19.69
CA SER A 26 17.62 -13.95 19.91
C SER A 26 18.65 -12.90 20.31
N ARG A 27 18.88 -12.75 21.62
CA ARG A 27 19.98 -11.93 22.16
C ARG A 27 21.29 -12.66 21.90
N ASN A 28 22.19 -12.05 21.14
CA ASN A 28 23.59 -12.47 21.08
C ASN A 28 24.47 -11.22 21.27
N PRO A 29 25.14 -11.04 22.42
CA PRO A 29 25.74 -9.77 22.79
C PRO A 29 27.23 -9.70 22.40
N ILE A 30 27.57 -9.93 21.13
CA ILE A 30 28.95 -9.69 20.63
C ILE A 30 28.88 -9.25 19.17
N LEU A 31 28.43 -8.02 18.90
CA LEU A 31 28.86 -7.22 17.75
C LEU A 31 28.41 -5.77 17.98
N GLY A 32 29.27 -4.99 18.61
CA GLY A 32 29.10 -3.54 18.79
C GLY A 32 29.35 -2.78 17.50
N ILE A 33 28.49 -2.99 16.51
CA ILE A 33 28.28 -2.03 15.42
C ILE A 33 26.81 -1.67 15.49
N VAL A 34 26.56 -0.46 15.95
CA VAL A 34 25.27 0.21 15.95
C VAL A 34 24.84 0.35 14.48
N ILE A 35 24.19 -0.68 13.94
CA ILE A 35 23.26 -0.50 12.83
C ILE A 35 22.03 0.11 13.50
N ILE A 36 21.95 1.44 13.48
CA ILE A 36 20.64 2.10 13.54
C ILE A 36 19.95 1.66 12.26
N SER A 37 19.27 0.51 12.32
CA SER A 37 18.21 0.23 11.38
C SER A 37 17.18 1.31 11.67
N ALA A 38 17.20 2.40 10.90
CA ALA A 38 16.16 3.41 10.90
C ALA A 38 14.88 2.72 10.41
N ALA A 39 14.25 1.96 11.31
CA ALA A 39 12.95 1.38 11.06
C ALA A 39 11.97 2.55 11.02
N LEU A 40 11.37 2.78 9.86
CA LEU A 40 10.22 3.67 9.77
C LEU A 40 9.09 3.11 10.64
N ILE A 41 8.24 4.02 11.10
CA ILE A 41 7.15 3.83 12.08
C ILE A 41 6.46 2.46 11.95
N THR A 42 6.10 2.07 10.73
CA THR A 42 5.73 0.70 10.34
C THR A 42 6.16 0.44 8.89
N PRO A 43 6.26 -0.82 8.44
CA PRO A 43 6.54 -1.13 7.03
C PRO A 43 5.54 -0.47 6.06
N GLY A 44 4.27 -0.32 6.44
CA GLY A 44 3.26 0.36 5.62
C GLY A 44 3.56 1.85 5.42
N PHE A 45 4.07 2.53 6.44
CA PHE A 45 4.49 3.93 6.34
C PHE A 45 5.67 4.07 5.37
N HIS A 46 6.63 3.14 5.44
CA HIS A 46 7.78 3.17 4.53
C HIS A 46 7.36 3.11 3.07
N GLU A 47 6.45 2.21 2.73
CA GLU A 47 5.92 2.11 1.37
C GLU A 47 5.04 3.31 0.99
N ALA A 48 4.35 3.94 1.95
CA ALA A 48 3.42 5.03 1.67
C ALA A 48 4.09 6.37 1.36
N VAL A 49 5.25 6.67 1.94
CA VAL A 49 5.89 7.99 1.81
C VAL A 49 6.24 8.30 0.35
N GLY A 50 6.84 7.35 -0.36
CA GLY A 50 7.15 7.49 -1.79
C GLY A 50 5.89 7.64 -2.64
N ASP A 51 4.89 6.80 -2.38
CA ASP A 51 3.61 6.81 -3.10
C ASP A 51 2.83 8.12 -2.88
N THR A 52 2.85 8.69 -1.68
CA THR A 52 2.22 9.98 -1.38
C THR A 52 2.83 11.11 -2.21
N ILE A 53 4.16 11.13 -2.36
CA ILE A 53 4.83 12.12 -3.22
C ILE A 53 4.48 11.85 -4.69
N ALA A 54 4.43 10.58 -5.10
CA ALA A 54 4.06 10.20 -6.46
C ALA A 54 2.64 10.64 -6.85
N LEU A 55 1.70 10.73 -5.90
CA LEU A 55 0.35 11.26 -6.17
C LEU A 55 0.39 12.71 -6.66
N SER A 56 1.28 13.56 -6.11
CA SER A 56 1.47 14.93 -6.62
C SER A 56 2.20 14.95 -7.95
N VAL A 57 3.22 14.09 -8.12
CA VAL A 57 4.01 14.00 -9.37
C VAL A 57 3.15 13.55 -10.56
N ALA A 58 2.17 12.67 -10.32
CA ALA A 58 1.29 12.15 -11.36
C ALA A 58 0.24 13.15 -11.85
N THR A 59 0.10 14.33 -11.22
CA THR A 59 -0.89 15.32 -11.65
C THR A 59 -0.50 15.93 -13.00
N PRO A 60 -1.47 16.21 -13.90
CA PRO A 60 -1.20 16.89 -15.17
C PRO A 60 -0.45 18.22 -14.99
N LYS A 61 -0.80 18.96 -13.93
CA LYS A 61 -0.11 20.20 -13.52
C LYS A 61 1.38 19.98 -13.29
N HIS A 62 1.74 18.94 -12.54
CA HIS A 62 3.14 18.63 -12.25
C HIS A 62 3.89 18.18 -13.51
N LEU A 63 3.28 17.28 -14.30
CA LEU A 63 3.86 16.80 -15.56
C LEU A 63 4.13 17.94 -16.55
N ALA A 64 3.26 18.94 -16.61
CA ALA A 64 3.48 20.14 -17.41
C ALA A 64 4.67 20.98 -16.89
N SER A 65 4.79 21.14 -15.56
CA SER A 65 5.87 21.90 -14.93
C SER A 65 7.28 21.33 -15.19
N VAL A 66 7.37 20.01 -15.39
CA VAL A 66 8.62 19.29 -15.69
C VAL A 66 8.80 18.97 -17.18
N GLY A 67 7.91 19.46 -18.03
CA GLY A 67 8.02 19.34 -19.50
C GLY A 67 7.67 17.97 -20.08
N LEU A 68 6.96 17.13 -19.32
CA LEU A 68 6.48 15.81 -19.77
C LEU A 68 5.06 15.85 -20.37
N LEU A 69 4.34 16.96 -20.17
CA LEU A 69 3.04 17.23 -20.77
C LEU A 69 3.05 18.60 -21.45
N TYR A 70 2.74 18.64 -22.75
CA TYR A 70 2.80 19.88 -23.56
C TYR A 70 1.48 20.65 -23.58
N GLU A 71 0.35 19.93 -23.50
CA GLU A 71 -1.00 20.51 -23.49
C GLU A 71 -1.66 20.20 -22.15
N LEU A 72 -1.95 21.24 -21.37
CA LEU A 72 -2.73 21.13 -20.15
C LEU A 72 -4.17 21.55 -20.45
N THR A 73 -5.07 20.57 -20.52
CA THR A 73 -6.51 20.83 -20.55
C THR A 73 -7.10 20.55 -19.17
N GLU A 74 -7.67 21.57 -18.57
CA GLU A 74 -8.42 21.46 -17.31
C GLU A 74 -9.92 21.38 -17.65
N ASP A 75 -10.36 20.20 -18.09
CA ASP A 75 -11.77 19.88 -18.32
C ASP A 75 -12.17 18.61 -17.58
N ASP A 76 -13.48 18.42 -17.43
CA ASP A 76 -14.05 17.28 -16.70
C ASP A 76 -13.71 15.94 -17.38
N GLU A 77 -13.52 15.92 -18.70
CA GLU A 77 -13.18 14.69 -19.45
C GLU A 77 -11.77 14.22 -19.08
N ASN A 78 -10.81 15.14 -19.01
CA ASN A 78 -9.43 14.86 -18.62
C ASN A 78 -9.32 14.49 -17.13
N ASP A 79 -10.13 15.11 -16.26
CA ASP A 79 -10.22 14.74 -14.86
C ASP A 79 -10.68 13.28 -14.71
N ILE A 80 -11.72 12.87 -15.44
CA ILE A 80 -12.21 11.49 -15.45
C ILE A 80 -11.15 10.52 -15.98
N ASN A 81 -10.44 10.88 -17.06
CA ASN A 81 -9.37 10.05 -17.59
C ASN A 81 -8.23 9.85 -16.58
N THR A 82 -7.83 10.93 -15.90
CA THR A 82 -6.79 10.90 -14.87
C THR A 82 -7.20 10.07 -13.65
N LEU A 83 -8.44 10.25 -13.18
CA LEU A 83 -9.00 9.48 -12.08
C LEU A 83 -9.14 7.99 -12.44
N MET A 84 -9.55 7.66 -13.67
CA MET A 84 -9.63 6.28 -14.14
C MET A 84 -8.24 5.64 -14.20
N HIS A 85 -7.24 6.33 -14.74
CA HIS A 85 -5.86 5.85 -14.77
C HIS A 85 -5.33 5.60 -13.35
N THR A 86 -5.62 6.51 -12.42
CA THR A 86 -5.27 6.36 -11.01
C THR A 86 -6.00 5.19 -10.37
N ALA A 87 -7.29 4.98 -10.70
CA ALA A 87 -8.08 3.88 -10.16
C ALA A 87 -7.58 2.51 -10.65
N LEU A 88 -7.13 2.41 -11.90
CA LEU A 88 -6.52 1.18 -12.45
C LEU A 88 -5.24 0.78 -11.72
N ASP A 89 -4.49 1.74 -11.18
CA ASP A 89 -3.32 1.46 -10.34
C ASP A 89 -3.74 1.24 -8.87
N LYS A 90 -4.37 2.24 -8.26
CA LYS A 90 -4.61 2.28 -6.82
C LYS A 90 -5.77 1.40 -6.37
N ILE A 91 -6.90 1.40 -7.06
CA ILE A 91 -8.09 0.63 -6.64
C ILE A 91 -7.99 -0.83 -7.07
N ALA A 92 -7.48 -1.12 -8.27
CA ALA A 92 -7.34 -2.50 -8.74
C ALA A 92 -6.31 -3.31 -7.91
N PHE A 93 -5.32 -2.64 -7.33
CA PHE A 93 -4.31 -3.28 -6.49
C PHE A 93 -4.84 -3.71 -5.12
N VAL A 94 -5.74 -2.94 -4.50
CA VAL A 94 -6.28 -3.16 -3.15
C VAL A 94 -6.67 -4.62 -2.86
N PRO A 95 -7.51 -5.30 -3.69
CA PRO A 95 -7.84 -6.71 -3.47
C PRO A 95 -6.63 -7.65 -3.64
N PHE A 96 -5.70 -7.34 -4.54
CA PHE A 96 -4.47 -8.11 -4.72
C PHE A 96 -3.53 -8.00 -3.51
N GLY A 97 -3.33 -6.78 -3.01
CA GLY A 97 -2.54 -6.48 -1.83
C GLY A 97 -3.01 -7.23 -0.59
N TYR A 98 -4.33 -7.29 -0.41
CA TYR A 98 -4.93 -8.03 0.70
C TYR A 98 -4.79 -9.55 0.56
N MET A 99 -5.09 -10.10 -0.63
CA MET A 99 -5.21 -11.55 -0.77
C MET A 99 -3.89 -12.32 -0.63
N ILE A 100 -2.74 -11.69 -0.92
CA ILE A 100 -1.43 -12.37 -0.87
C ILE A 100 -1.09 -12.79 0.56
N ASP A 101 -1.10 -11.86 1.51
CA ASP A 101 -0.78 -12.21 2.90
C ASP A 101 -1.94 -12.96 3.57
N SER A 102 -3.20 -12.75 3.16
CA SER A 102 -4.32 -13.62 3.55
C SER A 102 -4.07 -15.09 3.20
N TRP A 103 -3.55 -15.36 1.99
CA TRP A 103 -3.13 -16.70 1.59
C TRP A 103 -1.92 -17.19 2.40
N ARG A 104 -0.88 -16.36 2.55
CA ARG A 104 0.34 -16.76 3.29
C ARG A 104 0.06 -17.07 4.76
N TRP A 105 -0.74 -16.26 5.45
CA TRP A 105 -1.12 -16.52 6.84
C TRP A 105 -1.85 -17.85 6.99
N LYS A 106 -2.75 -18.17 6.06
CA LYS A 106 -3.44 -19.48 6.04
C LYS A 106 -2.51 -20.65 5.72
N VAL A 107 -1.41 -20.41 4.99
CA VAL A 107 -0.36 -21.42 4.80
C VAL A 107 0.48 -21.57 6.07
N PHE A 108 0.81 -20.47 6.75
CA PHE A 108 1.61 -20.47 7.97
C PHE A 108 0.88 -21.05 9.18
N ASP A 109 -0.43 -20.79 9.32
CA ASP A 109 -1.27 -21.36 10.38
C ASP A 109 -1.77 -22.78 10.07
N CYS A 110 -1.32 -23.36 8.95
CA CYS A 110 -1.68 -24.70 8.46
C CYS A 110 -3.17 -24.89 8.08
N SER A 111 -3.95 -23.83 7.93
CA SER A 111 -5.32 -23.89 7.40
C SER A 111 -5.38 -24.30 5.92
N ILE A 112 -4.34 -23.97 5.14
CA ILE A 112 -4.14 -24.41 3.75
C ILE A 112 -3.04 -25.48 3.76
N LYS A 113 -3.43 -26.72 3.49
CA LYS A 113 -2.47 -27.83 3.38
C LYS A 113 -1.67 -27.73 2.09
N ARG A 114 -0.54 -28.45 2.02
CA ARG A 114 0.37 -28.42 0.88
C ARG A 114 -0.34 -28.83 -0.42
N GLU A 115 -1.26 -29.78 -0.32
CA GLU A 115 -1.97 -30.42 -1.44
C GLU A 115 -3.09 -29.55 -2.03
N GLU A 116 -3.40 -28.40 -1.42
CA GLU A 116 -4.47 -27.49 -1.86
C GLU A 116 -3.98 -26.04 -2.05
N ARG A 117 -2.66 -25.81 -1.99
CA ARG A 117 -2.07 -24.46 -2.00
C ARG A 117 -2.45 -23.66 -3.24
N ASN A 118 -2.38 -24.27 -4.41
CA ASN A 118 -2.63 -23.58 -5.67
C ASN A 118 -4.14 -23.41 -5.90
N SER A 119 -4.92 -24.43 -5.57
CA SER A 119 -6.38 -24.37 -5.57
C SER A 119 -6.88 -23.21 -4.68
N LYS A 120 -6.36 -23.09 -3.46
CA LYS A 120 -6.73 -22.03 -2.51
C LYS A 120 -6.23 -20.65 -2.94
N TRP A 121 -5.08 -20.57 -3.61
CA TRP A 121 -4.61 -19.33 -4.23
C TRP A 121 -5.64 -18.81 -5.25
N TRP A 122 -6.10 -19.67 -6.17
CA TRP A 122 -7.08 -19.29 -7.18
C TRP A 122 -8.48 -19.04 -6.62
N GLU A 123 -8.89 -19.73 -5.54
CA GLU A 123 -10.12 -19.41 -4.81
C GLU A 123 -10.10 -17.96 -4.29
N LEU A 124 -8.97 -17.52 -3.71
CA LEU A 124 -8.81 -16.15 -3.23
C LEU A 124 -8.71 -15.13 -4.37
N ARG A 125 -8.03 -15.47 -5.48
CA ARG A 125 -7.99 -14.65 -6.70
C ARG A 125 -9.39 -14.41 -7.25
N LEU A 126 -10.22 -15.45 -7.32
CA LEU A 126 -11.59 -15.34 -7.77
C LEU A 126 -12.44 -14.53 -6.78
N LYS A 127 -12.32 -14.83 -5.48
CA LYS A 127 -13.10 -14.18 -4.42
C LYS A 127 -12.86 -12.68 -4.33
N TYR A 128 -11.59 -12.26 -4.33
CA TYR A 128 -11.23 -10.85 -4.08
C TYR A 128 -11.04 -10.04 -5.36
N GLN A 129 -10.54 -10.64 -6.45
CA GLN A 129 -10.26 -9.93 -7.70
C GLN A 129 -11.22 -10.26 -8.83
N GLY A 130 -12.03 -11.32 -8.71
CA GLY A 130 -12.89 -11.78 -9.81
C GLY A 130 -12.11 -12.37 -10.99
N LEU A 131 -10.89 -12.86 -10.75
CA LEU A 131 -10.01 -13.39 -11.80
C LEU A 131 -9.93 -14.92 -11.77
N CYS A 132 -9.96 -15.53 -12.95
CA CYS A 132 -9.76 -16.96 -13.16
C CYS A 132 -8.43 -17.23 -13.91
N PRO A 133 -7.84 -18.42 -13.75
CA PRO A 133 -6.68 -18.79 -14.55
C PRO A 133 -7.11 -19.00 -16.01
N PRO A 134 -6.31 -18.54 -17.00
CA PRO A 134 -6.65 -18.72 -18.42
C PRO A 134 -6.50 -20.17 -18.90
N VAL A 135 -5.79 -20.99 -18.14
CA VAL A 135 -5.59 -22.43 -18.39
C VAL A 135 -5.88 -23.20 -17.10
N ARG A 136 -6.30 -24.45 -17.23
CA ARG A 136 -6.51 -25.31 -16.06
C ARG A 136 -5.19 -25.50 -15.30
N ARG A 137 -5.23 -25.28 -13.98
CA ARG A 137 -4.10 -25.49 -13.06
C ARG A 137 -4.34 -26.74 -12.22
N SER A 138 -3.28 -27.35 -11.72
CA SER A 138 -3.33 -28.40 -10.69
C SER A 138 -2.64 -27.92 -9.40
N ASP A 139 -2.66 -28.73 -8.35
CA ASP A 139 -1.90 -28.49 -7.12
C ASP A 139 -0.43 -28.96 -7.21
N ASP A 140 -0.01 -29.49 -8.36
CA ASP A 140 1.42 -29.66 -8.68
C ASP A 140 2.07 -28.31 -9.05
N ASP A 141 1.24 -27.33 -9.42
CA ASP A 141 1.66 -25.94 -9.65
C ASP A 141 1.79 -25.15 -8.34
N LEU A 142 2.51 -24.03 -8.38
CA LEU A 142 2.58 -23.08 -7.26
C LEU A 142 2.61 -21.63 -7.77
N ASP A 143 1.48 -21.16 -8.30
CA ASP A 143 1.39 -19.85 -8.96
C ASP A 143 1.67 -18.69 -7.99
N ALA A 144 1.36 -18.86 -6.70
CA ALA A 144 1.72 -17.90 -5.68
C ALA A 144 3.25 -17.62 -5.64
N ALA A 145 4.09 -18.64 -5.84
CA ALA A 145 5.54 -18.50 -5.82
C ALA A 145 6.10 -17.81 -7.08
N ALA A 146 5.31 -17.68 -8.15
CA ALA A 146 5.68 -16.85 -9.30
C ALA A 146 5.62 -15.34 -8.98
N LYS A 147 5.07 -14.95 -7.84
CA LYS A 147 5.17 -13.58 -7.30
C LYS A 147 6.40 -13.46 -6.41
N TYR A 148 7.32 -12.57 -6.80
CA TYR A 148 8.59 -12.30 -6.10
C TYR A 148 8.50 -12.34 -4.56
N HIS A 149 7.50 -11.65 -3.99
CA HIS A 149 7.40 -11.46 -2.54
C HIS A 149 7.07 -12.75 -1.79
N VAL A 150 6.40 -13.69 -2.45
CA VAL A 150 6.13 -15.02 -1.87
C VAL A 150 7.42 -15.84 -1.87
N ALA A 151 8.15 -15.86 -2.99
CA ALA A 151 9.41 -16.61 -3.11
C ALA A 151 10.56 -16.03 -2.26
N ALA A 152 10.61 -14.71 -2.11
CA ALA A 152 11.63 -13.99 -1.35
C ALA A 152 11.24 -13.77 0.14
N ASP A 153 10.13 -14.34 0.59
CA ASP A 153 9.59 -14.20 1.95
C ASP A 153 9.46 -12.75 2.43
N VAL A 154 9.02 -11.84 1.56
CA VAL A 154 8.79 -10.44 1.89
C VAL A 154 7.31 -10.24 2.28
N PRO A 155 6.97 -9.78 3.50
CA PRO A 155 5.60 -9.45 3.91
C PRO A 155 4.90 -8.51 2.93
N TYR A 156 3.68 -8.84 2.48
CA TYR A 156 2.96 -8.09 1.44
C TYR A 156 1.92 -7.11 1.99
N ILE A 157 1.46 -7.31 3.23
CA ILE A 157 0.45 -6.46 3.90
C ILE A 157 0.91 -5.00 3.97
N ARG A 158 2.21 -4.74 3.96
CA ARG A 158 2.79 -3.38 3.89
C ARG A 158 2.25 -2.55 2.72
N TYR A 159 2.07 -3.16 1.55
CA TYR A 159 1.57 -2.46 0.36
C TYR A 159 0.09 -2.17 0.50
N PHE A 160 -0.67 -3.12 1.04
CA PHE A 160 -2.08 -2.95 1.28
C PHE A 160 -2.36 -1.76 2.22
N VAL A 161 -1.62 -1.68 3.33
CA VAL A 161 -1.71 -0.56 4.28
C VAL A 161 -1.27 0.75 3.61
N SER A 162 -0.16 0.72 2.87
CA SER A 162 0.34 1.88 2.13
C SER A 162 -0.71 2.49 1.20
N TYR A 163 -1.44 1.65 0.45
CA TYR A 163 -2.47 2.11 -0.50
C TYR A 163 -3.66 2.81 0.16
N ILE A 164 -3.81 2.67 1.47
CA ILE A 164 -4.83 3.38 2.25
C ILE A 164 -4.23 4.67 2.84
N ILE A 165 -3.13 4.53 3.58
CA ILE A 165 -2.56 5.67 4.33
C ILE A 165 -1.91 6.70 3.40
N GLN A 166 -1.48 6.33 2.19
CA GLN A 166 -0.90 7.29 1.25
C GLN A 166 -1.87 8.43 0.89
N PHE A 167 -3.18 8.14 0.82
CA PHE A 167 -4.22 9.15 0.59
C PHE A 167 -4.51 9.98 1.84
N GLN A 168 -4.37 9.39 3.04
CA GLN A 168 -4.49 10.14 4.30
C GLN A 168 -3.35 11.15 4.43
N PHE A 169 -2.11 10.72 4.16
CA PHE A 169 -0.95 11.60 4.10
C PHE A 169 -1.12 12.66 3.02
N HIS A 170 -1.51 12.26 1.81
CA HIS A 170 -1.69 13.22 0.71
C HIS A 170 -2.70 14.30 1.09
N LYS A 171 -3.86 13.93 1.65
CA LYS A 171 -4.85 14.89 2.15
C LYS A 171 -4.25 15.83 3.20
N ALA A 172 -3.60 15.31 4.23
CA ALA A 172 -3.03 16.12 5.30
C ALA A 172 -1.95 17.10 4.79
N LEU A 173 -1.14 16.67 3.82
CA LEU A 173 -0.11 17.50 3.20
C LEU A 173 -0.73 18.58 2.30
N CYS A 174 -1.80 18.27 1.57
CA CYS A 174 -2.56 19.24 0.78
C CYS A 174 -3.23 20.30 1.66
N ASP A 175 -3.81 19.88 2.79
CA ASP A 175 -4.39 20.79 3.78
C ASP A 175 -3.29 21.71 4.36
N ALA A 176 -2.13 21.15 4.73
CA ALA A 176 -0.98 21.92 5.24
C ALA A 176 -0.37 22.86 4.17
N ALA A 177 -0.49 22.49 2.90
CA ALA A 177 -0.10 23.32 1.77
C ALA A 177 -1.07 24.50 1.52
N GLY A 178 -2.26 24.48 2.14
CA GLY A 178 -3.31 25.48 1.93
C GLY A 178 -4.05 25.31 0.61
N TYR A 179 -4.12 24.08 0.08
CA TYR A 179 -4.82 23.79 -1.17
C TYR A 179 -6.33 23.59 -0.91
N GLU A 180 -7.18 24.36 -1.60
CA GLU A 180 -8.64 24.36 -1.39
C GLU A 180 -9.42 23.66 -2.53
N GLY A 181 -8.74 23.11 -3.53
CA GLY A 181 -9.36 22.47 -4.68
C GLY A 181 -9.66 20.97 -4.51
N PRO A 182 -10.10 20.29 -5.57
CA PRO A 182 -10.31 18.84 -5.56
C PRO A 182 -9.01 18.10 -5.23
N LEU A 183 -9.02 17.18 -4.26
CA LEU A 183 -7.81 16.52 -3.74
C LEU A 183 -6.93 15.89 -4.84
N HIS A 184 -7.53 15.31 -5.88
CA HIS A 184 -6.79 14.67 -6.98
C HIS A 184 -5.99 15.64 -7.87
N LYS A 185 -6.21 16.95 -7.73
CA LYS A 185 -5.45 18.02 -8.41
C LYS A 185 -4.37 18.65 -7.52
N CYS A 186 -4.26 18.21 -6.26
CA CYS A 186 -3.29 18.75 -5.33
C CYS A 186 -1.85 18.37 -5.72
N ASP A 187 -1.00 19.38 -5.80
CA ASP A 187 0.45 19.22 -5.97
C ASP A 187 1.18 19.92 -4.81
N ILE A 188 1.91 19.14 -4.01
CA ILE A 188 2.69 19.64 -2.87
C ILE A 188 4.11 20.08 -3.25
N TYR A 189 4.45 20.07 -4.56
CA TYR A 189 5.76 20.48 -5.06
C TYR A 189 6.17 21.88 -4.55
N GLN A 190 7.41 21.97 -4.07
CA GLN A 190 8.01 23.17 -3.46
C GLN A 190 7.27 23.74 -2.23
N ASN A 191 6.31 23.02 -1.64
CA ASN A 191 5.62 23.48 -0.45
C ASN A 191 6.38 23.14 0.84
N LYS A 192 7.01 24.15 1.45
CA LYS A 192 7.80 23.96 2.68
C LYS A 192 6.98 23.54 3.90
N LYS A 193 5.70 23.94 3.99
CA LYS A 193 4.84 23.57 5.13
C LYS A 193 4.48 22.09 5.08
N ALA A 194 4.07 21.61 3.91
CA ALA A 194 3.85 20.17 3.68
C ALA A 194 5.14 19.38 3.92
N GLY A 195 6.28 19.85 3.40
CA GLY A 195 7.59 19.22 3.63
C GLY A 195 7.98 19.13 5.11
N GLN A 196 7.73 20.18 5.89
CA GLN A 196 7.99 20.17 7.33
C GLN A 196 7.10 19.15 8.05
N LEU A 197 5.79 19.14 7.78
CA LEU A 197 4.87 18.18 8.38
C LEU A 197 5.28 16.72 8.08
N LEU A 198 5.64 16.43 6.83
CA LEU A 198 6.13 15.11 6.45
C LEU A 198 7.45 14.77 7.16
N SER A 199 8.39 15.72 7.22
CA SER A 199 9.68 15.55 7.90
C SER A 199 9.53 15.29 9.39
N ASP A 200 8.62 16.00 10.06
CA ASP A 200 8.36 15.85 11.49
C ASP A 200 7.87 14.42 11.77
N MET A 201 6.91 13.94 10.99
CA MET A 201 6.42 12.56 11.08
C MET A 201 7.54 11.54 10.80
N LEU A 202 8.34 11.73 9.76
CA LEU A 202 9.46 10.85 9.43
C LEU A 202 10.53 10.81 10.53
N SER A 203 10.76 11.92 11.22
CA SER A 203 11.77 12.04 12.28
C SER A 203 11.45 11.17 13.49
N LEU A 204 10.18 10.81 13.69
CA LEU A 204 9.75 9.94 14.79
C LEU A 204 10.31 8.52 14.64
N GLY A 205 10.49 8.02 13.41
CA GLY A 205 10.89 6.63 13.17
C GLY A 205 10.03 5.63 13.97
N SER A 206 10.61 4.54 14.44
CA SER A 206 9.90 3.58 15.30
C SER A 206 9.86 3.96 16.78
N SER A 207 10.09 5.24 17.15
CA SER A 207 10.18 5.66 18.56
C SER A 207 8.83 5.81 19.25
N VAL A 208 7.76 6.04 18.49
CA VAL A 208 6.39 6.18 18.98
C VAL A 208 5.48 5.14 18.32
N HIS A 209 4.32 4.90 18.92
CA HIS A 209 3.32 4.02 18.32
C HIS A 209 2.78 4.64 17.02
N TRP A 210 2.52 3.83 16.00
CA TRP A 210 2.12 4.34 14.68
C TRP A 210 0.84 5.17 14.69
N ARG A 211 -0.11 4.83 15.56
CA ARG A 211 -1.33 5.63 15.77
C ARG A 211 -1.06 7.02 16.31
N GLU A 212 0.04 7.21 17.04
CA GLU A 212 0.46 8.52 17.51
C GLU A 212 1.11 9.32 16.37
N ALA A 213 1.94 8.67 15.55
CA ALA A 213 2.52 9.30 14.37
C ALA A 213 1.49 9.63 13.26
N MET A 214 0.32 8.99 13.24
CA MET A 214 -0.79 9.31 12.33
C MET A 214 -1.62 10.55 12.73
N LYS A 215 -1.50 11.03 13.97
CA LYS A 215 -2.30 12.15 14.47
C LYS A 215 -1.76 13.48 13.97
#